data_AF-A0A2E7ET21-F1
#
_entry.id   AF-A0A2E7ET21-F1
#
_cell.length_a   1.000
_cell.length_b   1.000
_cell.length_c   1.000
_cell.angle_alpha   90.00
_cell.angle_beta   90.00
_cell.angle_gamma   90.00
#
_symmetry.space_group_name_H-M   'P 1'
#
loop_
_entity.id
_entity.type
_entity.pdbx_description
1 polymer ?
#
loop_
_entity_poly.entity_id
_entity_poly.type
_entity_poly.pdbx_seq_one_letter_code
_entity_poly.pdbx_strand_id
1 'polypeptide(L)'
;MDEHESKNGLKEFERAARCLWKQYLSGGPGSLNATLWDELKLRHQQLSSISQASPTLTEAIQKVMELARRCAERPEGLSFVTAEAGLIPRHAEHREFEQSLIQIAQALDDSSI
;
A
#
# COMPACT_ATOMS: atom_id res chain seq x y z
N MET A 1 6.06 -20.13 -15.77
CA MET A 1 5.99 -19.00 -14.83
C MET A 1 4.78 -19.25 -13.98
N ASP A 2 5.07 -19.77 -12.80
CA ASP A 2 4.18 -20.55 -11.97
C ASP A 2 3.28 -19.62 -11.17
N GLU A 3 1.97 -19.90 -11.15
CA GLU A 3 0.96 -19.20 -10.32
C GLU A 3 1.37 -19.04 -8.85
N HIS A 4 2.25 -19.93 -8.39
CA HIS A 4 2.81 -19.95 -7.04
C HIS A 4 3.78 -18.78 -6.77
N GLU A 5 4.55 -18.34 -7.78
CA GLU A 5 5.47 -17.19 -7.68
C GLU A 5 4.70 -15.88 -7.62
N SER A 6 3.61 -15.78 -8.39
CA SER A 6 2.64 -14.69 -8.39
C SER A 6 1.99 -14.45 -7.02
N LYS A 7 1.52 -15.52 -6.39
CA LYS A 7 0.85 -15.48 -5.08
C LYS A 7 1.84 -15.08 -3.97
N ASN A 8 3.05 -15.60 -4.01
CA ASN A 8 4.06 -15.25 -3.03
C ASN A 8 4.48 -13.77 -3.15
N GLY A 9 4.66 -13.26 -4.38
CA GLY A 9 4.94 -11.84 -4.62
C GLY A 9 3.82 -10.91 -4.12
N LEU A 10 2.56 -11.29 -4.33
CA LEU A 10 1.41 -10.49 -3.88
C LEU A 10 1.27 -10.50 -2.36
N LYS A 11 1.52 -11.65 -1.72
CA LYS A 11 1.53 -11.78 -0.26
C LYS A 11 2.65 -10.95 0.38
N GLU A 12 3.84 -10.93 -0.21
CA GLU A 12 4.95 -10.09 0.27
C GLU A 12 4.65 -8.60 0.07
N PHE A 13 4.04 -8.21 -1.05
CA PHE A 13 3.59 -6.83 -1.28
C PHE A 13 2.54 -6.39 -0.25
N GLU A 14 1.51 -7.21 -0.03
CA GLU A 14 0.44 -6.94 0.93
C GLU A 14 1.00 -6.74 2.35
N ARG A 15 1.92 -7.62 2.75
CA ARG A 15 2.58 -7.54 4.05
C ARG A 15 3.42 -6.27 4.20
N ALA A 16 4.20 -5.91 3.19
CA ALA A 16 5.00 -4.68 3.18
C ALA A 16 4.10 -3.44 3.27
N ALA A 17 3.02 -3.41 2.49
CA ALA A 17 2.05 -2.31 2.50
C ALA A 17 1.33 -2.18 3.86
N ARG A 18 0.95 -3.29 4.49
CA ARG A 18 0.39 -3.27 5.85
C ARG A 18 1.38 -2.78 6.89
N CYS A 19 2.65 -3.17 6.78
CA CYS A 19 3.69 -2.74 7.70
C CYS A 19 3.90 -1.22 7.62
N LEU A 20 4.02 -0.71 6.39
CA LEU A 20 4.07 0.72 6.09
C LEU A 20 2.86 1.45 6.67
N TRP A 21 1.66 0.93 6.44
CA TRP A 21 0.42 1.53 6.94
C TRP A 21 0.35 1.58 8.47
N LYS A 22 0.70 0.49 9.15
CA LYS A 22 0.74 0.45 10.62
C LYS A 22 1.73 1.45 11.20
N GLN A 23 2.91 1.57 10.60
CA GLN A 23 3.91 2.54 11.05
C GLN A 23 3.43 3.98 10.84
N TYR A 24 2.82 4.26 9.69
CA TYR A 24 2.20 5.55 9.42
C TYR A 24 1.08 5.88 10.41
N LEU A 25 0.18 4.95 10.71
CA LEU A 25 -0.89 5.17 11.70
C LEU A 25 -0.37 5.40 13.13
N SER A 26 0.73 4.73 13.50
CA SER A 26 1.30 4.85 14.84
C SER A 26 2.14 6.11 15.03
N GLY A 27 2.88 6.53 14.00
CA GLY A 27 3.86 7.62 14.10
C GLY A 27 3.47 8.89 13.33
N GLY A 28 2.45 8.83 12.49
CA GLY A 28 2.07 9.93 11.60
C GLY A 28 3.02 10.13 10.41
N PRO A 29 2.81 11.19 9.63
CA PRO A 29 3.69 11.57 8.53
C PRO A 29 5.09 11.93 9.04
N GLY A 30 6.13 11.52 8.31
CA GLY A 30 7.54 11.73 8.68
C GLY A 30 8.14 10.68 9.62
N SER A 31 7.31 9.84 10.25
CA SER A 31 7.77 8.70 11.07
C SER A 31 7.99 7.41 10.26
N LEU A 32 7.77 7.48 8.96
CA LEU A 32 7.92 6.35 8.05
C LEU A 32 9.39 6.07 7.74
N ASN A 33 9.79 4.82 7.92
CA ASN A 33 11.12 4.36 7.57
C ASN A 33 11.25 4.26 6.05
N ALA A 34 12.22 4.97 5.47
CA ALA A 34 12.53 4.93 4.04
C ALA A 34 12.74 3.50 3.52
N THR A 35 13.26 2.60 4.35
CA THR A 35 13.47 1.18 4.03
C THR A 35 12.15 0.46 3.71
N LEU A 36 11.05 0.79 4.41
CA LEU A 36 9.74 0.17 4.14
C LEU A 36 9.15 0.63 2.80
N TRP A 37 9.42 1.88 2.42
CA TRP A 37 9.02 2.39 1.12
C TRP A 37 9.84 1.75 -0.01
N ASP A 38 11.15 1.60 0.16
CA ASP A 38 12.01 0.89 -0.80
C ASP A 38 11.64 -0.59 -0.94
N GLU A 39 11.32 -1.27 0.16
CA GLU A 39 10.82 -2.64 0.13
C GLU A 39 9.52 -2.73 -0.67
N LEU A 40 8.56 -1.83 -0.43
CA LEU A 40 7.28 -1.83 -1.14
C LEU A 40 7.46 -1.60 -2.65
N LYS A 41 8.34 -0.67 -3.06
CA LYS A 41 8.70 -0.44 -4.46
C LYS A 41 9.30 -1.68 -5.12
N LEU A 42 10.22 -2.36 -4.44
CA LEU A 42 10.84 -3.59 -4.93
C LEU A 42 9.79 -4.69 -5.17
N ARG A 43 8.87 -4.87 -4.22
CA ARG A 43 7.78 -5.87 -4.35
C ARG A 43 6.80 -5.52 -5.45
N HIS A 44 6.49 -4.23 -5.64
CA HIS A 44 5.66 -3.77 -6.76
C HIS A 44 6.31 -4.06 -8.13
N GLN A 45 7.62 -3.88 -8.27
CA GLN A 45 8.33 -4.22 -9.51
C GLN A 45 8.30 -5.72 -9.82
N GLN A 46 8.44 -6.55 -8.78
CA GLN A 46 8.30 -8.01 -8.90
C GLN A 46 6.89 -8.39 -9.37
N LEU A 47 5.85 -7.75 -8.84
CA LEU A 47 4.46 -7.94 -9.28
C LEU A 47 4.18 -7.46 -10.69
N SER A 48 4.79 -6.36 -11.12
CA SER A 48 4.64 -5.82 -12.49
C SER A 48 5.12 -6.81 -13.56
N SER A 49 6.04 -7.70 -13.19
CA SER A 49 6.56 -8.76 -14.05
C SER A 49 5.61 -9.96 -14.15
N ILE A 50 4.57 -9.99 -13.31
CA ILE A 50 3.61 -11.09 -13.17
C ILE A 50 2.29 -10.68 -13.84
N SER A 51 2.26 -10.85 -15.15
CA SER A 51 1.29 -10.23 -16.06
C SER A 51 -0.11 -10.88 -16.12
N GLN A 52 -0.72 -11.29 -15.00
CA GLN A 52 -2.09 -11.86 -14.97
C GLN A 52 -2.95 -11.43 -13.76
N ALA A 53 -2.79 -10.20 -13.27
CA ALA A 53 -3.70 -9.67 -12.24
C ALA A 53 -5.04 -9.22 -12.86
N SER A 54 -6.15 -9.50 -12.17
CA SER A 54 -7.47 -8.91 -12.46
C SER A 54 -7.37 -7.37 -12.51
N PRO A 55 -8.17 -6.68 -13.35
CA PRO A 55 -8.20 -5.21 -13.38
C PRO A 55 -8.41 -4.60 -11.99
N THR A 56 -9.34 -5.15 -11.19
CA THR A 56 -9.61 -4.68 -9.82
C THR A 56 -8.40 -4.81 -8.90
N LEU A 57 -7.65 -5.91 -9.02
CA LEU A 57 -6.43 -6.14 -8.24
C LEU A 57 -5.33 -5.15 -8.65
N THR A 58 -5.20 -4.91 -9.95
CA THR A 58 -4.24 -3.96 -10.51
C THR A 58 -4.53 -2.55 -9.99
N GLU A 59 -5.80 -2.13 -9.99
CA GLU A 59 -6.23 -0.85 -9.44
C GLU A 59 -5.92 -0.74 -7.94
N ALA A 60 -6.19 -1.80 -7.16
CA ALA A 60 -5.90 -1.83 -5.73
C ALA A 60 -4.40 -1.69 -5.44
N ILE A 61 -3.55 -2.41 -6.19
CA ILE A 61 -2.08 -2.32 -6.06
C ILE A 61 -1.60 -0.90 -6.39
N GLN A 62 -2.07 -0.33 -7.50
CA GLN A 62 -1.71 1.04 -7.89
C GLN A 62 -2.14 2.07 -6.86
N LYS A 63 -3.33 1.89 -6.27
CA LYS A 63 -3.86 2.79 -5.25
C LYS A 63 -3.05 2.73 -3.95
N VAL A 64 -2.69 1.53 -3.49
CA VAL A 64 -1.78 1.35 -2.35
C VAL A 64 -0.45 2.03 -2.62
N MET A 65 0.12 1.87 -3.81
CA MET A 65 1.38 2.53 -4.19
C MET A 65 1.26 4.05 -4.20
N GLU A 66 0.17 4.60 -4.75
CA GLU A 66 -0.06 6.05 -4.75
C GLU A 66 -0.10 6.61 -3.32
N LEU A 67 -0.90 5.98 -2.45
CA LEU A 67 -1.12 6.46 -1.09
C LEU A 67 0.13 6.24 -0.22
N ALA A 68 0.81 5.09 -0.34
CA ALA A 68 2.06 4.81 0.35
C ALA A 68 3.16 5.81 -0.05
N ARG A 69 3.22 6.17 -1.33
CA ARG A 69 4.11 7.23 -1.82
C ARG A 69 3.83 8.56 -1.13
N ARG A 70 2.56 8.95 -0.99
CA ARG A 70 2.19 10.18 -0.26
C ARG A 70 2.63 10.10 1.20
N CYS A 71 2.42 8.96 1.87
CA CYS A 71 2.87 8.75 3.24
C CYS A 71 4.40 8.88 3.41
N ALA A 72 5.18 8.36 2.45
CA ALA A 72 6.64 8.29 2.53
C ALA A 72 7.36 9.54 2.01
N GLU A 73 6.84 10.17 0.95
CA GLU A 73 7.55 11.24 0.23
C GLU A 73 7.01 12.64 0.54
N ARG A 74 5.82 12.77 1.15
CA ARG A 74 5.26 14.08 1.50
C ARG A 74 5.33 14.33 3.00
N PRO A 75 5.75 15.53 3.43
CA PRO A 75 5.80 15.89 4.85
C PRO A 75 4.40 15.91 5.50
N GLU A 76 3.34 16.10 4.71
CA GLU A 76 1.95 16.03 5.17
C GLU A 76 1.36 14.61 5.17
N GLY A 77 2.00 13.64 4.50
CA GLY A 77 1.47 12.29 4.32
C GLY A 77 0.10 12.26 3.65
N LEU A 78 -0.84 11.55 4.29
CA LEU A 78 -2.28 11.57 3.98
C LEU A 78 -3.05 12.54 4.88
N SER A 79 -2.37 13.52 5.49
CA SER A 79 -2.99 14.56 6.31
C SER A 79 -3.00 15.89 5.57
N PHE A 80 -3.96 16.77 5.89
CA PHE A 80 -4.02 18.15 5.39
C PHE A 80 -3.26 19.09 6.31
N VAL A 81 -2.67 20.15 5.73
CA VAL A 81 -2.30 21.36 6.47
C VAL A 81 -3.45 22.36 6.33
N THR A 82 -4.17 22.64 7.40
CA THR A 82 -4.95 23.88 7.50
C THR A 82 -4.33 24.73 8.59
N ALA A 83 -3.99 25.96 8.22
CA ALA A 83 -3.34 26.94 9.10
C ALA A 83 -4.02 26.98 10.47
N GLU A 84 -3.20 27.09 11.52
CA GLU A 84 -3.54 27.27 12.95
C GLU A 84 -3.56 26.03 13.87
N ALA A 85 -3.73 24.78 13.41
CA ALA A 85 -3.87 23.63 14.33
C ALA A 85 -3.06 22.34 14.05
N GLY A 86 -2.29 22.27 12.95
CA GLY A 86 -1.49 21.08 12.62
C GLY A 86 -2.12 20.18 11.57
N LEU A 87 -1.67 18.92 11.51
CA LEU A 87 -2.03 17.95 10.46
C LEU A 87 -3.38 17.28 10.77
N ILE A 88 -4.37 17.43 9.88
CA ILE A 88 -5.69 16.77 9.99
C ILE A 88 -5.73 15.54 9.07
N PRO A 89 -6.01 14.32 9.58
CA PRO A 89 -6.05 13.13 8.74
C PRO A 89 -7.14 13.22 7.66
N ARG A 90 -6.81 12.87 6.42
CA ARG A 90 -7.80 12.77 5.35
C ARG A 90 -8.48 11.41 5.43
N HIS A 91 -9.55 11.35 6.21
CA HIS A 91 -10.31 10.12 6.46
C HIS A 91 -10.69 9.34 5.19
N ALA A 92 -10.98 10.03 4.08
CA ALA A 92 -11.24 9.39 2.79
C ALA A 92 -10.01 8.61 2.28
N GLU A 93 -8.83 9.23 2.26
CA GLU A 93 -7.59 8.60 1.77
C GLU A 93 -7.12 7.46 2.68
N HIS A 94 -7.33 7.60 4.00
CA HIS A 94 -7.09 6.51 4.96
C HIS A 94 -7.98 5.30 4.66
N ARG A 95 -9.29 5.56 4.47
CA ARG A 95 -10.26 4.51 4.13
C ARG A 95 -9.94 3.85 2.78
N GLU A 96 -9.56 4.64 1.79
CA GLU A 96 -9.14 4.13 0.48
C GLU A 96 -7.93 3.20 0.60
N PHE A 97 -6.92 3.56 1.42
CA PHE A 97 -5.77 2.69 1.69
C PHE A 97 -6.22 1.34 2.25
N GLU A 98 -7.04 1.37 3.31
CA GLU A 98 -7.54 0.17 3.98
C GLU A 98 -8.38 -0.70 3.03
N GLN A 99 -9.25 -0.09 2.22
CA GLN A 99 -10.06 -0.81 1.24
C GLN A 99 -9.20 -1.49 0.17
N SER A 100 -8.18 -0.83 -0.36
CA SER A 100 -7.28 -1.44 -1.34
C SER A 100 -6.46 -2.59 -0.75
N LEU A 101 -6.01 -2.48 0.52
CA LEU A 101 -5.39 -3.60 1.23
C LEU A 101 -6.32 -4.79 1.40
N ILE A 102 -7.61 -4.54 1.71
CA ILE A 102 -8.62 -5.60 1.82
C ILE A 102 -8.85 -6.29 0.47
N GLN A 103 -8.93 -5.54 -0.62
CA GLN A 103 -9.10 -6.12 -1.97
C GLN A 103 -7.91 -7.00 -2.36
N ILE A 104 -6.68 -6.59 -2.03
CA ILE A 104 -5.48 -7.39 -2.27
C ILE A 104 -5.52 -8.68 -1.43
N ALA A 105 -5.90 -8.59 -0.15
CA ALA A 105 -6.05 -9.76 0.71
C ALA A 105 -7.12 -10.73 0.18
N GLN A 106 -8.27 -10.22 -0.25
CA GLN A 106 -9.33 -11.02 -0.86
C GLN A 106 -8.85 -11.74 -2.11
N ALA A 107 -8.06 -11.08 -2.98
CA ALA A 107 -7.51 -11.73 -4.16
C ALA A 107 -6.51 -12.86 -3.82
N LEU A 108 -5.79 -12.75 -2.71
CA LEU A 108 -4.94 -13.82 -2.18
C LEU A 108 -5.76 -15.02 -1.69
N ASP A 109 -6.88 -14.76 -1.01
CA ASP A 109 -7.77 -15.81 -0.48
C ASP A 109 -8.60 -16.50 -1.59
N ASP A 110 -9.14 -15.75 -2.54
CA ASP A 110 -10.00 -16.25 -3.64
C ASP A 110 -9.27 -17.23 -4.57
N SER A 111 -7.94 -17.09 -4.68
CA SER A 111 -7.09 -17.97 -5.47
C SER A 111 -6.76 -19.32 -4.80
N SER A 112 -7.48 -19.71 -3.74
CA SER A 112 -7.28 -20.93 -2.94
C SER A 112 -8.28 -22.07 -3.22
N ILE A 113 -8.98 -22.05 -4.37
CA ILE A 113 -9.92 -23.11 -4.79
C ILE A 113 -9.32 -23.97 -5.89
#